data_AF-A0A6G1YNQ8-F1
#
_entry.id   AF-A0A6G1YNQ8-F1
#
_cell.length_a   1.000
_cell.length_b   1.000
_cell.length_c   1.000
_cell.angle_alpha   90.00
_cell.angle_beta   90.00
_cell.angle_gamma   90.00
#
_symmetry.space_group_name_H-M   'P 1'
#
loop_
_entity.id
_entity.type
_entity.pdbx_description
1 polymer ?
#
loop_
_entity_poly.entity_id
_entity_poly.type
_entity_poly.pdbx_seq_one_letter_code
_entity_poly.pdbx_strand_id
1 'polypeptide(L)'
;MQSQPEDHSITLPLVSKEEENICLPLVINVVSKYWGEEIQLEEAMAVARKYPGMKGSIMMEGIELAEKHGFTTYIYRGSIKDLKKRIDQGIPPIIILPGIHETVQHATIVSGYDSEERRILTYVPEPDTIGAIPEPKFEQDWEQDDMITLVIVPNDMKDIFKNEDLKFLDSNRICFEAEKLRQQGRINDAIEKLRKAAKLDDDNPQPWCLLGGIFNEINSEDAVSCYEKTITLNPRYYLAFRGLGNYYLKSKDYLKAEDYYTKAIDVNPYRFGPIYKNRAFARLQLENNSGAKADLVKYLEQTPNAADKKNIEDAVSQL
;
A
#
# COMPACT_ATOMS: atom_id res chain seq x y z
N MET A 1 42.05 11.01 4.77
CA MET A 1 41.20 10.00 4.11
C MET A 1 39.80 10.22 4.63
N GLN A 2 38.96 10.90 3.85
CA GLN A 2 37.52 10.81 4.06
C GLN A 2 37.16 9.35 3.77
N SER A 3 36.51 8.68 4.72
CA SER A 3 35.89 7.38 4.47
C SER A 3 35.00 7.55 3.25
N GLN A 4 35.18 6.72 2.24
CA GLN A 4 34.09 6.53 1.28
C GLN A 4 32.88 6.05 2.08
N PRO A 5 31.67 6.57 1.85
CA PRO A 5 30.48 5.96 2.41
C PRO A 5 30.53 4.47 2.06
N GLU A 6 30.27 3.59 3.03
CA GLU A 6 29.96 2.21 2.67
C GLU A 6 28.68 2.27 1.84
N ASP A 7 28.82 2.19 0.51
CA ASP A 7 27.69 2.26 -0.41
C ASP A 7 26.85 0.98 -0.30
N HIS A 8 25.91 0.98 0.64
CA HIS A 8 24.93 -0.09 0.81
C HIS A 8 23.80 0.08 -0.21
N SER A 9 24.11 -0.19 -1.49
CA SER A 9 23.17 -0.01 -2.60
C SER A 9 23.21 -1.14 -3.63
N ILE A 10 22.06 -1.32 -4.29
CA ILE A 10 21.80 -2.27 -5.36
C ILE A 10 21.48 -1.47 -6.62
N THR A 11 22.24 -1.72 -7.68
CA THR A 11 21.95 -1.16 -9.00
C THR A 11 20.81 -1.94 -9.65
N LEU A 12 19.68 -1.26 -9.89
CA LEU A 12 18.49 -1.83 -10.50
C LEU A 12 18.35 -1.40 -11.97
N PRO A 13 17.82 -2.25 -12.85
CA PRO A 13 17.61 -1.90 -14.24
C PRO A 13 16.52 -0.82 -14.40
N LEU A 14 16.67 0.02 -15.42
CA LEU A 14 15.59 0.91 -15.85
C LEU A 14 14.56 0.10 -16.66
N VAL A 15 13.29 0.30 -16.33
CA VAL A 15 12.16 -0.32 -17.05
C VAL A 15 11.26 0.80 -17.53
N SER A 16 10.87 0.77 -18.81
CA SER A 16 9.93 1.73 -19.36
C SER A 16 8.54 1.52 -18.76
N LYS A 17 7.81 2.61 -18.52
CA LYS A 17 6.39 2.56 -18.10
C LYS A 17 5.50 1.83 -19.12
N GLU A 18 5.96 1.71 -20.36
CA GLU A 18 5.27 0.99 -21.44
C GLU A 18 5.39 -0.54 -21.31
N GLU A 19 6.33 -1.02 -20.51
CA GLU A 19 6.57 -2.43 -20.22
C GLU A 19 5.81 -2.92 -18.98
N GLU A 20 4.81 -2.14 -18.55
CA GLU A 20 3.98 -2.45 -17.40
C GLU A 20 2.54 -2.72 -17.80
N ASN A 21 1.87 -3.56 -17.02
CA ASN A 21 0.41 -3.64 -17.07
C ASN A 21 -0.16 -4.01 -15.70
N ILE A 22 -1.49 -4.10 -15.61
CA ILE A 22 -2.19 -4.39 -14.35
C ILE A 22 -1.78 -5.73 -13.70
N CYS A 23 -1.22 -6.68 -14.45
CA CYS A 23 -0.77 -7.99 -13.98
C CYS A 23 0.76 -8.16 -13.99
N LEU A 24 1.51 -7.18 -14.48
CA LEU A 24 2.97 -7.10 -14.35
C LEU A 24 3.33 -5.69 -13.83
N PRO A 25 3.25 -5.48 -12.51
CA PRO A 25 3.58 -4.21 -11.88
C PRO A 25 5.07 -3.86 -12.08
N LEU A 26 5.40 -2.57 -12.22
CA LEU A 26 6.78 -2.07 -12.36
C LEU A 26 7.77 -2.77 -11.43
N VAL A 27 7.43 -2.79 -10.15
CA VAL A 27 8.33 -3.28 -9.09
C VAL A 27 8.68 -4.76 -9.27
N ILE A 28 7.75 -5.55 -9.80
CA ILE A 28 8.01 -6.97 -10.08
C ILE A 28 8.85 -7.10 -11.34
N ASN A 29 8.54 -6.34 -12.40
CA ASN A 29 9.31 -6.38 -13.64
C ASN A 29 10.78 -5.97 -13.42
N VAL A 30 11.02 -4.90 -12.67
CA VAL A 30 12.37 -4.42 -12.32
C VAL A 30 13.15 -5.49 -11.53
N VAL A 31 12.53 -6.10 -10.51
CA VAL A 31 13.20 -7.13 -9.70
C VAL A 31 13.44 -8.41 -10.50
N SER A 32 12.52 -8.83 -11.37
CA SER A 32 12.74 -9.97 -12.27
C SER A 32 13.94 -9.74 -13.20
N LYS A 33 14.00 -8.57 -13.84
CA LYS A 33 15.13 -8.19 -14.71
C LYS A 33 16.44 -8.05 -13.94
N TYR A 34 16.40 -7.56 -12.70
CA TYR A 34 17.58 -7.51 -11.82
C TYR A 34 18.20 -8.90 -11.62
N TRP A 35 17.36 -9.93 -11.47
CA TRP A 35 17.79 -11.32 -11.37
C TRP A 35 18.10 -11.97 -12.73
N GLY A 36 18.02 -11.23 -13.83
CA GLY A 36 18.34 -11.72 -15.18
C GLY A 36 17.20 -12.45 -15.89
N GLU A 37 15.97 -12.42 -15.35
CA GLU A 37 14.81 -13.04 -15.97
C GLU A 37 13.91 -11.99 -16.63
N GLU A 38 13.40 -12.31 -17.82
CA GLU A 38 12.50 -11.44 -18.57
C GLU A 38 11.11 -12.07 -18.69
N ILE A 39 10.15 -11.47 -17.99
CA ILE A 39 8.74 -11.86 -18.05
C ILE A 39 8.10 -11.17 -19.27
N GLN A 40 7.64 -11.97 -20.23
CA GLN A 40 7.08 -11.46 -21.49
C GLN A 40 5.78 -10.66 -21.25
N LEU A 41 5.72 -9.46 -21.83
CA LEU A 41 4.58 -8.55 -21.65
C LEU A 41 3.28 -9.15 -22.20
N GLU A 42 3.36 -9.90 -23.31
CA GLU A 42 2.20 -10.55 -23.94
C GLU A 42 1.51 -11.55 -23.02
N GLU A 43 2.29 -12.26 -22.20
CA GLU A 43 1.75 -13.19 -21.21
C GLU A 43 0.97 -12.44 -20.12
N ALA A 44 1.57 -11.38 -19.58
CA ALA A 44 0.92 -10.53 -18.59
C ALA A 44 -0.35 -9.87 -19.16
N MET A 45 -0.32 -9.45 -20.42
CA MET A 45 -1.50 -8.92 -21.12
C MET A 45 -2.60 -9.96 -21.29
N ALA A 46 -2.26 -11.23 -21.53
CA ALA A 46 -3.25 -12.30 -21.60
C ALA A 46 -3.94 -12.52 -20.25
N VAL A 47 -3.20 -12.42 -19.14
CA VAL A 47 -3.78 -12.48 -17.78
C VAL A 47 -4.68 -11.27 -17.52
N ALA A 48 -4.24 -10.07 -17.90
CA ALA A 48 -4.99 -8.82 -17.72
C ALA A 48 -6.39 -8.84 -18.37
N ARG A 49 -6.60 -9.61 -19.44
CA ARG A 49 -7.92 -9.77 -20.10
C ARG A 49 -9.01 -10.32 -19.18
N LYS A 50 -8.64 -10.96 -18.06
CA LYS A 50 -9.59 -11.44 -17.04
C LYS A 50 -10.20 -10.30 -16.21
N TYR A 51 -9.65 -9.09 -16.28
CA TYR A 51 -9.98 -7.94 -15.43
C TYR A 51 -10.42 -6.73 -16.26
N PRO A 52 -11.57 -6.80 -16.96
CA PRO A 52 -12.01 -5.73 -17.82
C PRO A 52 -12.28 -4.44 -17.02
N GLY A 53 -11.69 -3.33 -17.46
CA GLY A 53 -11.92 -2.00 -16.86
C GLY A 53 -11.25 -1.75 -15.51
N MET A 54 -10.41 -2.68 -15.04
CA MET A 54 -9.63 -2.49 -13.81
C MET A 54 -8.54 -1.43 -14.03
N LYS A 55 -8.36 -0.57 -13.02
CA LYS A 55 -7.26 0.41 -12.95
C LYS A 55 -6.31 0.03 -11.80
N GLY A 56 -5.01 0.21 -12.01
CA GLY A 56 -3.99 -0.14 -11.04
C GLY A 56 -3.53 -1.59 -11.12
N SER A 57 -2.59 -1.96 -10.24
CA SER A 57 -1.91 -3.25 -10.26
C SER A 57 -2.61 -4.29 -9.36
N ILE A 58 -2.67 -5.54 -9.84
CA ILE A 58 -3.04 -6.72 -9.08
C ILE A 58 -1.74 -7.41 -8.68
N MET A 59 -1.16 -7.00 -7.55
CA MET A 59 0.19 -7.45 -7.14
C MET A 59 0.33 -8.98 -7.15
N MET A 60 -0.70 -9.70 -6.69
CA MET A 60 -0.65 -11.17 -6.62
C MET A 60 -0.59 -11.85 -8.00
N GLU A 61 -1.16 -11.25 -9.07
CA GLU A 61 -1.00 -11.80 -10.43
C GLU A 61 0.45 -11.66 -10.90
N GLY A 62 1.11 -10.54 -10.60
CA GLY A 62 2.52 -10.36 -10.92
C GLY A 62 3.43 -11.29 -10.11
N ILE A 63 3.09 -11.52 -8.85
CA ILE A 63 3.79 -12.49 -7.98
C ILE A 63 3.70 -13.91 -8.58
N GLU A 64 2.49 -14.37 -8.90
CA GLU A 64 2.30 -15.71 -9.48
C GLU A 64 2.96 -15.85 -10.85
N LEU A 65 3.00 -14.77 -11.63
CA LEU A 65 3.69 -14.75 -12.91
C LEU A 65 5.21 -14.86 -12.72
N ALA A 66 5.79 -14.17 -11.74
CA ALA A 66 7.20 -14.36 -11.38
C ALA A 66 7.46 -15.79 -10.87
N GLU A 67 6.60 -16.33 -10.01
CA GLU A 67 6.74 -17.71 -9.51
C GLU A 67 6.75 -18.75 -10.65
N LYS A 68 5.93 -18.52 -11.68
CA LYS A 68 5.93 -19.34 -12.90
C LYS A 68 7.27 -19.27 -13.67
N HIS A 69 8.00 -18.18 -13.55
CA HIS A 69 9.30 -17.93 -14.18
C HIS A 69 10.48 -18.25 -13.26
N GLY A 70 10.31 -19.16 -12.30
CA GLY A 70 11.44 -19.68 -11.52
C GLY A 70 11.83 -18.83 -10.32
N PHE A 71 10.94 -17.95 -9.87
CA PHE A 71 11.12 -17.20 -8.63
C PHE A 71 10.41 -17.85 -7.43
N THR A 72 10.96 -17.63 -6.24
CA THR A 72 10.29 -17.83 -4.96
C THR A 72 9.97 -16.47 -4.36
N THR A 73 8.76 -16.30 -3.83
CA THR A 73 8.32 -15.04 -3.23
C THR A 73 8.00 -15.18 -1.75
N TYR A 74 8.29 -14.11 -1.01
CA TYR A 74 8.05 -14.02 0.43
C TYR A 74 7.32 -12.72 0.73
N ILE A 75 6.16 -12.80 1.40
CA ILE A 75 5.38 -11.62 1.81
C ILE A 75 5.28 -11.66 3.32
N TYR A 76 5.92 -10.75 4.04
CA TYR A 76 6.04 -10.82 5.49
C TYR A 76 6.08 -9.42 6.10
N ARG A 77 5.99 -9.34 7.43
CA ARG A 77 6.18 -8.10 8.18
C ARG A 77 7.67 -7.86 8.41
N GLY A 78 8.22 -6.83 7.77
CA GLY A 78 9.62 -6.45 7.87
C GLY A 78 9.95 -5.56 9.06
N SER A 79 11.18 -5.06 9.05
CA SER A 79 11.68 -4.00 9.94
C SER A 79 12.84 -3.28 9.25
N ILE A 80 13.27 -2.11 9.75
CA ILE A 80 14.45 -1.42 9.21
C ILE A 80 15.71 -2.30 9.25
N LYS A 81 15.88 -3.08 10.33
CA LYS A 81 17.00 -4.02 10.46
C LYS A 81 16.97 -5.11 9.39
N ASP A 82 15.79 -5.69 9.16
CA ASP A 82 15.59 -6.70 8.12
C ASP A 82 15.81 -6.09 6.72
N LEU A 83 15.26 -4.91 6.46
CA LEU A 83 15.42 -4.17 5.20
C LEU A 83 16.90 -3.98 4.85
N LYS A 84 17.69 -3.42 5.77
CA LYS A 84 19.14 -3.22 5.58
C LYS A 84 19.86 -4.53 5.33
N LYS A 85 19.54 -5.58 6.12
CA LYS A 85 20.08 -6.92 5.91
C LYS A 85 19.81 -7.45 4.48
N ARG A 86 18.63 -7.21 3.90
CA ARG A 86 18.34 -7.63 2.51
C ARG A 86 19.16 -6.86 1.49
N ILE A 87 19.29 -5.55 1.68
CA ILE A 87 20.16 -4.72 0.84
C ILE A 87 21.61 -5.24 0.87
N ASP A 88 22.15 -5.50 2.06
CA ASP A 88 23.52 -6.02 2.22
C ASP A 88 23.69 -7.41 1.57
N GLN A 89 22.61 -8.17 1.44
CA GLN A 89 22.57 -9.47 0.75
C GLN A 89 22.39 -9.34 -0.78
N GLY A 90 22.26 -8.13 -1.31
CA GLY A 90 21.96 -7.90 -2.72
C GLY A 90 20.52 -8.27 -3.11
N ILE A 91 19.61 -8.31 -2.14
CA ILE A 91 18.20 -8.66 -2.37
C ILE A 91 17.38 -7.37 -2.32
N PRO A 92 16.78 -6.92 -3.44
CA PRO A 92 15.98 -5.71 -3.48
C PRO A 92 14.57 -5.98 -2.90
N PRO A 93 14.22 -5.43 -1.72
CA PRO A 93 12.89 -5.62 -1.17
C PRO A 93 11.90 -4.64 -1.78
N ILE A 94 10.68 -5.13 -2.04
CA ILE A 94 9.53 -4.35 -2.46
C ILE A 94 8.71 -4.01 -1.21
N ILE A 95 8.39 -2.74 -1.04
CA ILE A 95 7.77 -2.20 0.17
C ILE A 95 6.46 -1.52 -0.18
N ILE A 96 5.42 -1.75 0.63
CA ILE A 96 4.15 -1.04 0.53
C ILE A 96 4.19 0.20 1.41
N LEU A 97 4.13 1.36 0.78
CA LEU A 97 4.07 2.66 1.45
C LEU A 97 2.71 3.34 1.22
N PRO A 98 2.36 4.33 2.07
CA PRO A 98 1.33 5.31 1.75
C PRO A 98 1.47 5.83 0.32
N GLY A 99 0.36 5.86 -0.42
CA GLY A 99 0.33 6.51 -1.72
C GLY A 99 0.46 8.04 -1.58
N ILE A 100 0.67 8.71 -2.71
CA ILE A 100 0.84 10.17 -2.76
C ILE A 100 -0.39 10.77 -3.46
N HIS A 101 -0.90 11.88 -2.90
CA HIS A 101 -2.01 12.70 -3.40
C HIS A 101 -3.36 11.96 -3.52
N GLU A 102 -3.48 11.08 -4.52
CA GLU A 102 -4.72 10.42 -4.94
C GLU A 102 -4.66 8.90 -4.76
N THR A 103 -3.47 8.32 -4.61
CA THR A 103 -3.32 6.89 -4.38
C THR A 103 -3.30 6.59 -2.89
N VAL A 104 -3.92 5.48 -2.52
CA VAL A 104 -4.07 5.08 -1.12
C VAL A 104 -2.83 4.34 -0.61
N GLN A 105 -2.20 3.59 -1.51
CA GLN A 105 -0.99 2.80 -1.30
C GLN A 105 -0.14 2.85 -2.57
N HIS A 106 1.16 2.66 -2.41
CA HIS A 106 2.14 2.59 -3.48
C HIS A 106 3.19 1.53 -3.14
N ALA A 107 3.55 0.69 -4.11
CA ALA A 107 4.65 -0.24 -3.97
C ALA A 107 5.92 0.37 -4.56
N THR A 108 7.02 0.33 -3.81
CA THR A 108 8.34 0.82 -4.25
C THR A 108 9.41 -0.21 -3.96
N ILE A 109 10.52 -0.18 -4.71
CA ILE A 109 11.69 -1.02 -4.42
C ILE A 109 12.66 -0.18 -3.60
N VAL A 110 13.18 -0.73 -2.51
CA VAL A 110 14.31 -0.12 -1.81
C VAL A 110 15.59 -0.57 -2.51
N SER A 111 16.37 0.39 -3.00
CA SER A 111 17.63 0.15 -3.69
C SER A 111 18.84 0.32 -2.79
N GLY A 112 18.68 0.86 -1.58
CA GLY A 112 19.80 1.02 -0.66
C GLY A 112 19.48 1.81 0.60
N TYR A 113 20.52 2.13 1.35
CA TYR A 113 20.44 3.04 2.49
C TYR A 113 21.77 3.78 2.71
N ASP A 114 21.68 4.96 3.31
CA ASP A 114 22.81 5.74 3.78
C ASP A 114 22.77 5.77 5.31
N SER A 115 23.77 5.16 5.95
CA SER A 115 23.86 5.09 7.42
C SER A 115 24.31 6.41 8.04
N GLU A 116 25.12 7.21 7.35
CA GLU A 116 25.64 8.48 7.86
C GLU A 116 24.53 9.54 7.85
N GLU A 117 23.84 9.67 6.72
CA GLU A 117 22.74 10.62 6.52
C GLU A 117 21.38 10.09 7.01
N ARG A 118 21.32 8.84 7.45
CA ARG A 118 20.12 8.13 7.92
C ARG A 118 18.98 8.20 6.90
N ARG A 119 19.24 7.72 5.68
CA ARG A 119 18.28 7.72 4.56
C ARG A 119 18.06 6.33 4.00
N ILE A 120 16.85 6.08 3.53
CA ILE A 120 16.49 4.91 2.72
C ILE A 120 16.40 5.36 1.26
N LEU A 121 17.08 4.63 0.39
CA LEU A 121 17.12 4.90 -1.04
C LEU A 121 16.06 4.05 -1.74
N THR A 122 15.21 4.69 -2.54
CA THR A 122 14.10 4.04 -3.25
C THR A 122 14.30 4.17 -4.75
N TYR A 123 13.91 3.14 -5.48
CA TYR A 123 13.93 3.12 -6.93
C TYR A 123 13.00 4.17 -7.53
N VAL A 124 13.52 4.92 -8.50
CA VAL A 124 12.74 5.82 -9.36
C VAL A 124 12.97 5.39 -10.80
N PRO A 125 11.92 5.18 -11.61
CA PRO A 125 12.04 4.75 -13.01
C PRO A 125 12.43 5.92 -13.93
N GLU A 126 13.43 6.71 -13.53
CA GLU A 126 13.97 7.83 -14.29
C GLU A 126 15.51 7.74 -14.27
N PRO A 127 16.19 8.01 -15.40
CA PRO A 127 17.63 7.98 -15.47
C PRO A 127 18.28 8.85 -14.39
N ASP A 128 19.37 8.35 -13.81
CA ASP A 128 20.20 9.06 -12.83
C ASP A 128 19.44 9.61 -11.60
N THR A 129 18.25 9.06 -11.33
CA THR A 129 17.37 9.53 -10.25
C THR A 129 17.15 8.41 -9.23
N ILE A 130 17.39 8.72 -7.96
CA ILE A 130 17.11 7.84 -6.83
C ILE A 130 16.29 8.64 -5.82
N GLY A 131 15.21 8.05 -5.32
CA GLY A 131 14.45 8.64 -4.23
C GLY A 131 15.22 8.46 -2.92
N ALA A 132 15.19 9.45 -2.04
CA ALA A 132 15.88 9.38 -0.75
C ALA A 132 14.97 9.89 0.37
N ILE A 133 14.50 8.98 1.21
CA ILE A 133 13.56 9.27 2.30
C ILE A 133 14.33 9.20 3.63
N PRO A 134 14.21 10.19 4.53
CA PRO A 134 14.76 10.08 5.88
C PRO A 134 14.24 8.81 6.57
N GLU A 135 15.13 8.00 7.12
CA GLU A 135 14.80 6.69 7.71
C GLU A 135 13.65 6.75 8.73
N PRO A 136 13.60 7.71 9.68
CA PRO A 136 12.48 7.80 10.62
C PRO A 136 11.13 8.07 9.93
N LYS A 137 11.14 8.84 8.82
CA LYS A 137 9.95 9.13 8.04
C LYS A 137 9.52 7.91 7.24
N PHE A 138 10.48 7.21 6.63
CA PHE A 138 10.23 5.96 5.92
C PHE A 138 9.59 4.92 6.86
N GLU A 139 10.17 4.69 8.03
CA GLU A 139 9.66 3.74 9.02
C GLU A 139 8.24 4.13 9.48
N GLN A 140 8.02 5.41 9.79
CA GLN A 140 6.72 5.94 10.20
C GLN A 140 5.63 5.75 9.12
N ASP A 141 6.00 5.90 7.85
CA ASP A 141 5.08 5.72 6.73
C ASP A 141 4.80 4.24 6.48
N TRP A 142 5.83 3.41 6.50
CA TRP A 142 5.73 1.97 6.30
C TRP A 142 4.92 1.26 7.41
N GLU A 143 4.99 1.74 8.66
CA GLU A 143 4.20 1.24 9.78
C GLU A 143 2.68 1.41 9.58
N GLN A 144 2.24 2.38 8.75
CA GLN A 144 0.82 2.61 8.50
C GLN A 144 0.15 1.47 7.71
N ASP A 145 0.95 0.61 7.09
CA ASP A 145 0.56 -0.58 6.32
C ASP A 145 1.23 -1.83 6.89
N ASP A 146 1.44 -1.84 8.22
CA ASP A 146 2.02 -2.92 9.02
C ASP A 146 3.37 -3.47 8.54
N MET A 147 4.19 -2.59 7.96
CA MET A 147 5.54 -2.93 7.49
C MET A 147 5.56 -4.10 6.49
N ILE A 148 4.57 -4.19 5.59
CA ILE A 148 4.53 -5.25 4.56
C ILE A 148 5.77 -5.15 3.66
N THR A 149 6.54 -6.23 3.64
CA THR A 149 7.68 -6.49 2.75
C THR A 149 7.31 -7.60 1.77
N LEU A 150 7.65 -7.41 0.50
CA LEU A 150 7.71 -8.45 -0.51
C LEU A 150 9.17 -8.64 -0.94
N VAL A 151 9.64 -9.89 -0.96
CA VAL A 151 10.93 -10.26 -1.55
C VAL A 151 10.69 -11.29 -2.64
N ILE A 152 11.38 -11.13 -3.77
CA ILE A 152 11.39 -12.06 -4.88
C ILE A 152 12.85 -12.46 -5.12
N VAL A 153 13.14 -13.76 -5.07
CA VAL A 153 14.47 -14.32 -5.31
C VAL A 153 14.39 -15.52 -6.25
N PRO A 154 15.43 -15.81 -7.05
CA PRO A 154 15.52 -17.04 -7.84
C PRO A 154 15.31 -18.30 -6.97
N ASN A 155 14.73 -19.34 -7.56
CA ASN A 155 14.37 -20.59 -6.85
C ASN A 155 15.57 -21.31 -6.21
N ASP A 156 16.77 -21.14 -6.75
CA ASP A 156 18.00 -21.68 -6.19
C ASP A 156 18.48 -20.92 -4.94
N MET A 157 17.99 -19.69 -4.73
CA MET A 157 18.26 -18.88 -3.53
C MET A 157 17.23 -19.07 -2.40
N LYS A 158 16.20 -19.92 -2.57
CA LYS A 158 15.11 -20.07 -1.59
C LYS A 158 15.58 -20.42 -0.17
N ASP A 159 16.71 -21.11 -0.04
CA ASP A 159 17.25 -21.52 1.26
C ASP A 159 17.81 -20.34 2.08
N ILE A 160 17.95 -19.14 1.50
CA ILE A 160 18.45 -17.96 2.21
C ILE A 160 17.57 -17.55 3.39
N PHE A 161 16.26 -17.87 3.32
CA PHE A 161 15.28 -17.59 4.39
C PHE A 161 14.99 -18.80 5.28
N LYS A 162 15.60 -19.96 5.02
CA LYS A 162 15.21 -21.24 5.65
C LYS A 162 15.26 -21.25 7.17
N ASN A 163 16.18 -20.49 7.75
CA ASN A 163 16.38 -20.41 9.20
C ASN A 163 15.84 -19.11 9.81
N GLU A 164 15.01 -18.38 9.06
CA GLU A 164 14.44 -17.12 9.48
C GLU A 164 12.96 -17.29 9.81
N ASP A 165 12.55 -16.76 10.96
CA ASP A 165 11.14 -16.68 11.33
C ASP A 165 10.54 -15.38 10.78
N LEU A 166 9.96 -15.47 9.58
CA LEU A 166 9.35 -14.35 8.90
C LEU A 166 7.92 -14.12 9.41
N LYS A 167 7.74 -13.07 10.20
CA LYS A 167 6.45 -12.74 10.82
C LYS A 167 5.37 -12.54 9.74
N PHE A 168 4.23 -13.21 9.92
CA PHE A 168 3.06 -13.15 9.04
C PHE A 168 3.24 -13.68 7.62
N LEU A 169 4.27 -14.51 7.37
CA LEU A 169 4.59 -15.00 6.03
C LEU A 169 3.38 -15.62 5.31
N ASP A 170 2.71 -16.57 5.97
CA ASP A 170 1.59 -17.29 5.38
C ASP A 170 0.31 -16.45 5.35
N SER A 171 0.01 -15.71 6.42
CA SER A 171 -1.22 -14.91 6.51
C SER A 171 -1.18 -13.72 5.53
N ASN A 172 -0.05 -13.04 5.35
CA ASN A 172 0.09 -11.98 4.37
C ASN A 172 -0.05 -12.51 2.94
N ARG A 173 0.53 -13.69 2.63
CA ARG A 173 0.31 -14.30 1.31
C ARG A 173 -1.17 -14.58 1.05
N ILE A 174 -1.89 -15.10 2.04
CA ILE A 174 -3.34 -15.32 1.95
C ILE A 174 -4.10 -13.98 1.77
N CYS A 175 -3.66 -12.89 2.39
CA CYS A 175 -4.26 -11.57 2.18
C CYS A 175 -4.14 -11.10 0.73
N PHE A 176 -2.97 -11.24 0.10
CA PHE A 176 -2.77 -10.87 -1.31
C PHE A 176 -3.60 -11.76 -2.26
N GLU A 177 -3.71 -13.06 -1.96
CA GLU A 177 -4.64 -13.95 -2.68
C GLU A 177 -6.10 -13.50 -2.56
N ALA A 178 -6.53 -13.10 -1.37
CA ALA A 178 -7.89 -12.65 -1.12
C ALA A 178 -8.20 -11.33 -1.83
N GLU A 179 -7.25 -10.39 -1.89
CA GLU A 179 -7.39 -9.17 -2.67
C GLU A 179 -7.57 -9.49 -4.16
N LYS A 180 -6.78 -10.41 -4.72
CA LYS A 180 -6.98 -10.90 -6.09
C LYS A 180 -8.38 -11.51 -6.30
N LEU A 181 -8.83 -12.37 -5.39
CA LEU A 181 -10.19 -12.95 -5.46
C LEU A 181 -11.27 -11.87 -5.43
N ARG A 182 -11.09 -10.86 -4.57
CA ARG A 182 -11.99 -9.69 -4.49
C ARG A 182 -12.02 -8.93 -5.82
N GLN A 183 -10.87 -8.72 -6.46
CA GLN A 183 -10.76 -8.11 -7.79
C GLN A 183 -11.45 -8.93 -8.90
N GLN A 184 -11.54 -10.26 -8.74
CA GLN A 184 -12.30 -11.14 -9.63
C GLN A 184 -13.82 -11.17 -9.33
N GLY A 185 -14.29 -10.40 -8.34
CA GLY A 185 -15.68 -10.43 -7.89
C GLY A 185 -16.03 -11.67 -7.05
N ARG A 186 -15.04 -12.51 -6.68
CA ARG A 186 -15.21 -13.70 -5.85
C ARG A 186 -15.17 -13.34 -4.37
N ILE A 187 -16.12 -12.50 -3.95
CA ILE A 187 -16.14 -11.88 -2.63
C ILE A 187 -16.21 -12.91 -1.49
N ASN A 188 -17.04 -13.94 -1.62
CA ASN A 188 -17.17 -14.97 -0.57
C ASN A 188 -15.87 -15.75 -0.36
N ASP A 189 -15.20 -16.12 -1.44
CA ASP A 189 -13.92 -16.84 -1.39
C ASP A 189 -12.83 -15.95 -0.75
N ALA A 190 -12.83 -14.65 -1.06
CA ALA A 190 -11.95 -13.68 -0.42
C ALA A 190 -12.20 -13.59 1.10
N ILE A 191 -13.47 -13.53 1.54
CA ILE A 191 -13.82 -13.52 2.96
C ILE A 191 -13.33 -14.80 3.66
N GLU A 192 -13.55 -15.98 3.07
CA GLU A 192 -13.09 -17.25 3.64
C GLU A 192 -11.56 -17.28 3.82
N LYS A 193 -10.83 -16.84 2.80
CA LYS A 193 -9.37 -16.70 2.84
C LYS A 193 -8.92 -15.75 3.95
N LEU A 194 -9.53 -14.57 4.06
CA LEU A 194 -9.16 -13.60 5.10
C LEU A 194 -9.47 -14.11 6.51
N ARG A 195 -10.59 -14.82 6.70
CA ARG A 195 -10.89 -15.48 7.99
C ARG A 195 -9.85 -16.55 8.34
N LYS A 196 -9.34 -17.29 7.34
CA LYS A 196 -8.23 -18.22 7.53
C LYS A 196 -6.94 -17.50 7.93
N ALA A 197 -6.59 -16.41 7.25
CA ALA A 197 -5.41 -15.60 7.57
C ALA A 197 -5.49 -15.04 9.00
N ALA A 198 -6.63 -14.47 9.40
CA ALA A 198 -6.86 -13.94 10.74
C ALA A 198 -6.84 -15.01 11.85
N LYS A 199 -7.13 -16.27 11.51
CA LYS A 199 -7.01 -17.40 12.45
C LYS A 199 -5.58 -17.91 12.55
N LEU A 200 -4.81 -17.80 11.47
CA LEU A 200 -3.43 -18.25 11.42
C LEU A 200 -2.53 -17.34 12.26
N ASP A 201 -2.67 -16.02 12.10
CA ASP A 201 -1.97 -15.00 12.86
C ASP A 201 -3.00 -14.01 13.40
N ASP A 202 -3.40 -14.17 14.66
CA ASP A 202 -4.46 -13.36 15.28
C ASP A 202 -4.02 -11.93 15.66
N ASP A 203 -2.70 -11.71 15.69
CA ASP A 203 -2.05 -10.41 15.84
C ASP A 203 -1.71 -9.73 14.51
N ASN A 204 -2.04 -10.33 13.35
CA ASN A 204 -1.90 -9.69 12.04
C ASN A 204 -3.08 -8.73 11.77
N PRO A 205 -2.86 -7.40 11.62
CA PRO A 205 -3.92 -6.43 11.35
C PRO A 205 -4.46 -6.47 9.90
N GLN A 206 -3.67 -6.95 8.95
CA GLN A 206 -3.98 -6.94 7.51
C GLN A 206 -5.31 -7.65 7.19
N PRO A 207 -5.55 -8.91 7.60
CA PRO A 207 -6.77 -9.62 7.22
C PRO A 207 -8.04 -8.94 7.75
N TRP A 208 -7.97 -8.35 8.96
CA TRP A 208 -9.06 -7.59 9.55
C TRP A 208 -9.35 -6.31 8.76
N CYS A 209 -8.31 -5.59 8.31
CA CYS A 209 -8.50 -4.37 7.52
C CYS A 209 -9.18 -4.68 6.17
N LEU A 210 -8.74 -5.77 5.52
CA LEU A 210 -9.30 -6.22 4.25
C LEU A 210 -10.74 -6.72 4.40
N LEU A 211 -11.05 -7.48 5.46
CA LEU A 211 -12.43 -7.86 5.80
C LEU A 211 -13.31 -6.64 6.03
N GLY A 212 -12.80 -5.65 6.79
CA GLY A 212 -13.49 -4.38 7.02
C GLY A 212 -13.81 -3.67 5.71
N GLY A 213 -12.88 -3.63 4.76
CA GLY A 213 -13.09 -3.09 3.41
C GLY A 213 -14.24 -3.76 2.67
N ILE A 214 -14.22 -5.10 2.62
CA ILE A 214 -15.27 -5.89 1.97
C ILE A 214 -16.63 -5.65 2.63
N PHE A 215 -16.71 -5.68 3.97
CA PHE A 215 -17.95 -5.48 4.69
C PHE A 215 -18.49 -4.05 4.54
N ASN A 216 -17.60 -3.05 4.45
CA ASN A 216 -17.99 -1.67 4.20
C ASN A 216 -18.59 -1.48 2.79
N GLU A 217 -18.12 -2.21 1.79
CA GLU A 217 -18.70 -2.18 0.43
C GLU A 217 -20.13 -2.69 0.39
N ILE A 218 -20.44 -3.72 1.18
CA ILE A 218 -21.80 -4.26 1.30
C ILE A 218 -22.60 -3.63 2.45
N ASN A 219 -22.08 -2.56 3.07
CA ASN A 219 -22.69 -1.83 4.18
C ASN A 219 -23.10 -2.72 5.38
N SER A 220 -22.24 -3.70 5.71
CA SER A 220 -22.41 -4.57 6.88
C SER A 220 -21.75 -3.96 8.14
N GLU A 221 -22.42 -4.05 9.28
CA GLU A 221 -21.91 -3.62 10.59
C GLU A 221 -20.65 -4.39 11.03
N ASP A 222 -20.41 -5.59 10.49
CA ASP A 222 -19.19 -6.36 10.71
C ASP A 222 -17.92 -5.56 10.34
N ALA A 223 -18.04 -4.58 9.44
CA ALA A 223 -16.97 -3.68 9.07
C ALA A 223 -16.37 -2.94 10.28
N VAL A 224 -17.22 -2.51 11.21
CA VAL A 224 -16.80 -1.73 12.39
C VAL A 224 -15.90 -2.59 13.27
N SER A 225 -16.37 -3.79 13.62
CA SER A 225 -15.61 -4.73 14.46
C SER A 225 -14.26 -5.09 13.83
N CYS A 226 -14.23 -5.30 12.51
CA CYS A 226 -12.99 -5.60 11.79
C CYS A 226 -11.98 -4.44 11.87
N TYR A 227 -12.42 -3.21 11.58
CA TYR A 227 -11.53 -2.05 11.65
C TYR A 227 -11.07 -1.70 13.07
N GLU A 228 -11.93 -1.85 14.08
CA GLU A 228 -11.55 -1.66 15.49
C GLU A 228 -10.49 -2.68 15.93
N LYS A 229 -10.62 -3.93 15.47
CA LYS A 229 -9.58 -4.96 15.67
C LYS A 229 -8.27 -4.57 14.98
N THR A 230 -8.31 -4.08 13.74
CA THR A 230 -7.11 -3.56 13.04
C THR A 230 -6.44 -2.44 13.84
N ILE A 231 -7.20 -1.45 14.32
CA ILE A 231 -6.67 -0.31 15.09
C ILE A 231 -6.08 -0.76 16.43
N THR A 232 -6.68 -1.76 17.07
CA THR A 232 -6.14 -2.34 18.31
C THR A 232 -4.78 -3.00 18.09
N LEU A 233 -4.61 -3.70 16.97
CA LEU A 233 -3.36 -4.37 16.60
C LEU A 233 -2.30 -3.39 16.08
N ASN A 234 -2.72 -2.37 15.33
CA ASN A 234 -1.85 -1.32 14.81
C ASN A 234 -2.58 0.05 14.92
N PRO A 235 -2.26 0.86 15.95
CA PRO A 235 -2.87 2.17 16.16
C PRO A 235 -2.54 3.23 15.12
N ARG A 236 -1.62 2.95 14.18
CA ARG A 236 -1.23 3.82 13.06
C ARG A 236 -1.77 3.33 11.72
N TYR A 237 -2.64 2.32 11.73
CA TYR A 237 -3.20 1.75 10.50
C TYR A 237 -4.21 2.69 9.85
N TYR A 238 -3.73 3.60 9.01
CA TYR A 238 -4.49 4.70 8.41
C TYR A 238 -5.78 4.24 7.72
N LEU A 239 -5.73 3.13 6.97
CA LEU A 239 -6.85 2.64 6.19
C LEU A 239 -8.03 2.19 7.05
N ALA A 240 -7.79 1.74 8.28
CA ALA A 240 -8.85 1.35 9.19
C ALA A 240 -9.65 2.58 9.68
N PHE A 241 -8.97 3.65 10.06
CA PHE A 241 -9.63 4.91 10.43
C PHE A 241 -10.41 5.51 9.25
N ARG A 242 -9.80 5.56 8.06
CA ARG A 242 -10.48 6.00 6.83
C ARG A 242 -11.68 5.11 6.50
N GLY A 243 -11.55 3.80 6.70
CA GLY A 243 -12.61 2.81 6.51
C GLY A 243 -13.80 3.06 7.42
N LEU A 244 -13.57 3.26 8.73
CA LEU A 244 -14.61 3.62 9.69
C LEU A 244 -15.28 4.95 9.33
N GLY A 245 -14.50 5.97 8.96
CA GLY A 245 -15.04 7.24 8.49
C GLY A 245 -16.00 7.04 7.31
N ASN A 246 -15.60 6.25 6.31
CA ASN A 246 -16.44 5.92 5.15
C ASN A 246 -17.72 5.14 5.54
N TYR A 247 -17.60 4.19 6.47
CA TYR A 247 -18.73 3.41 6.95
C TYR A 247 -19.79 4.30 7.62
N TYR A 248 -19.35 5.17 8.53
CA TYR A 248 -20.24 6.08 9.23
C TYR A 248 -20.81 7.17 8.32
N LEU A 249 -20.03 7.62 7.33
CA LEU A 249 -20.53 8.54 6.31
C LEU A 249 -21.70 7.94 5.53
N LYS A 250 -21.60 6.68 5.09
CA LYS A 250 -22.68 5.93 4.41
C LYS A 250 -23.88 5.72 5.31
N SER A 251 -23.64 5.43 6.58
CA SER A 251 -24.66 5.23 7.61
C SER A 251 -25.26 6.54 8.13
N LYS A 252 -24.80 7.69 7.63
CA LYS A 252 -25.23 9.06 8.00
C LYS A 252 -24.97 9.43 9.48
N ASP A 253 -24.09 8.70 10.16
CA ASP A 253 -23.56 9.11 11.46
C ASP A 253 -22.39 10.08 11.23
N TYR A 254 -22.75 11.34 10.96
CA TYR A 254 -21.77 12.35 10.53
C TYR A 254 -20.79 12.73 11.64
N LEU A 255 -21.20 12.64 12.92
CA LEU A 255 -20.31 12.86 14.06
C LEU A 255 -19.19 11.84 14.09
N LYS A 256 -19.51 10.54 14.00
CA LYS A 256 -18.47 9.49 13.94
C LYS A 256 -17.67 9.56 12.65
N ALA A 257 -18.29 9.88 11.52
CA ALA A 257 -17.57 10.05 10.27
C ALA A 257 -16.48 11.14 10.41
N GLU A 258 -16.82 12.30 10.97
CA GLU A 258 -15.86 13.37 11.23
C GLU A 258 -14.73 12.93 12.17
N ASP A 259 -15.06 12.25 13.27
CA ASP A 259 -14.08 11.76 14.25
C ASP A 259 -13.07 10.79 13.62
N TYR A 260 -13.54 9.77 12.91
CA TYR A 260 -12.66 8.78 12.29
C TYR A 260 -11.86 9.34 11.10
N TYR A 261 -12.42 10.26 10.32
CA TYR A 261 -11.62 10.96 9.31
C TYR A 261 -10.54 11.84 9.95
N THR A 262 -10.82 12.47 11.09
CA THR A 262 -9.83 13.25 11.84
C THR A 262 -8.69 12.37 12.34
N LYS A 263 -9.00 11.22 12.94
CA LYS A 263 -7.98 10.24 13.38
C LYS A 263 -7.11 9.74 12.23
N ALA A 264 -7.68 9.49 11.05
CA ALA A 264 -6.89 9.14 9.86
C ALA A 264 -5.95 10.28 9.44
N ILE A 265 -6.44 11.52 9.42
CA ILE A 265 -5.64 12.71 9.12
C ILE A 265 -4.52 12.93 10.15
N ASP A 266 -4.77 12.63 11.43
CA ASP A 266 -3.76 12.72 12.49
C ASP A 266 -2.64 11.68 12.32
N VAL A 267 -2.96 10.50 11.78
CA VAL A 267 -1.95 9.50 11.40
C VAL A 267 -1.09 10.01 10.24
N ASN A 268 -1.73 10.50 9.17
CA ASN A 268 -1.03 11.05 8.02
C ASN A 268 -1.90 12.06 7.24
N PRO A 269 -1.61 13.37 7.35
CA PRO A 269 -2.43 14.41 6.73
C PRO A 269 -2.22 14.54 5.22
N TYR A 270 -1.21 13.89 4.63
CA TYR A 270 -0.88 14.02 3.20
C TYR A 270 -1.11 12.73 2.40
N ARG A 271 -1.58 11.65 3.05
CA ARG A 271 -1.72 10.34 2.42
C ARG A 271 -2.80 10.27 1.35
N PHE A 272 -3.94 10.91 1.56
CA PHE A 272 -5.07 10.82 0.64
C PHE A 272 -5.92 12.08 0.68
N GLY A 273 -5.66 13.01 -0.25
CA GLY A 273 -6.34 14.30 -0.30
C GLY A 273 -7.87 14.23 -0.27
N PRO A 274 -8.54 13.29 -0.97
CA PRO A 274 -10.00 13.19 -0.94
C PRO A 274 -10.60 12.89 0.44
N ILE A 275 -9.80 12.53 1.45
CA ILE A 275 -10.29 12.41 2.83
C ILE A 275 -10.84 13.73 3.38
N TYR A 276 -10.22 14.86 3.00
CA TYR A 276 -10.68 16.18 3.43
C TYR A 276 -12.04 16.50 2.81
N LYS A 277 -12.25 16.18 1.54
CA LYS A 277 -13.55 16.33 0.89
C LYS A 277 -14.64 15.49 1.59
N ASN A 278 -14.32 14.27 2.00
CA ASN A 278 -15.26 13.42 2.73
C ASN A 278 -15.59 13.97 4.12
N ARG A 279 -14.59 14.47 4.86
CA ARG A 279 -14.81 15.10 6.16
C ARG A 279 -15.57 16.43 6.04
N ALA A 280 -15.31 17.21 5.00
CA ALA A 280 -16.06 18.42 4.69
C ALA A 280 -17.55 18.11 4.48
N PHE A 281 -17.88 17.05 3.74
CA PHE A 281 -19.27 16.62 3.56
C PHE A 281 -19.93 16.28 4.90
N ALA A 282 -19.26 15.51 5.77
CA ALA A 282 -19.77 15.21 7.11
C ALA A 282 -20.02 16.50 7.92
N ARG A 283 -19.06 17.43 7.90
CA ARG A 283 -19.15 18.73 8.60
C ARG A 283 -20.30 19.61 8.12
N LEU A 284 -20.60 19.62 6.82
CA LEU A 284 -21.77 20.33 6.28
C LEU A 284 -23.08 19.78 6.84
N GLN A 285 -23.19 18.46 7.00
CA GLN A 285 -24.38 17.84 7.61
C GLN A 285 -24.49 18.12 9.11
N LEU A 286 -23.40 18.51 9.75
CA LEU A 286 -23.32 18.94 11.15
C LEU A 286 -23.41 20.47 11.31
N GLU A 287 -23.73 21.21 10.25
CA GLU A 287 -23.79 22.68 10.21
C GLU A 287 -22.44 23.37 10.56
N ASN A 288 -21.34 22.64 10.50
CA ASN A 288 -19.98 23.16 10.70
C ASN A 288 -19.40 23.70 9.38
N ASN A 289 -19.97 24.81 8.90
CA ASN A 289 -19.59 25.41 7.61
C ASN A 289 -18.13 25.88 7.57
N SER A 290 -17.62 26.43 8.68
CA SER A 290 -16.23 26.91 8.75
C SER A 290 -15.22 25.76 8.65
N GLY A 291 -15.47 24.65 9.36
CA GLY A 291 -14.66 23.45 9.28
C GLY A 291 -14.74 22.79 7.90
N ALA A 292 -15.93 22.75 7.30
CA ALA A 292 -16.11 22.22 5.95
C ALA A 292 -15.33 23.04 4.91
N LYS A 293 -15.41 24.37 4.97
CA LYS A 293 -14.66 25.26 4.08
C LYS A 293 -13.15 25.03 4.19
N ALA A 294 -12.63 24.92 5.41
CA ALA A 294 -11.21 24.65 5.65
C ALA A 294 -10.76 23.32 5.02
N ASP A 295 -11.56 22.27 5.16
CA ASP A 295 -11.27 20.97 4.55
C ASP A 295 -11.33 21.00 3.02
N LEU A 296 -12.29 21.73 2.43
CA LEU A 296 -12.38 21.86 0.97
C LEU A 296 -11.18 22.63 0.38
N VAL A 297 -10.71 23.67 1.06
CA VAL A 297 -9.45 24.34 0.69
C VAL A 297 -8.28 23.36 0.76
N LYS A 298 -8.21 22.56 1.84
CA LYS A 298 -7.13 21.57 1.98
C LYS A 298 -7.16 20.48 0.91
N TYR A 299 -8.35 20.05 0.50
CA TYR A 299 -8.54 19.15 -0.64
C TYR A 299 -7.94 19.76 -1.91
N LEU A 300 -8.29 21.01 -2.24
CA LEU A 300 -7.78 21.70 -3.44
C LEU A 300 -6.25 21.86 -3.43
N GLU A 301 -5.65 22.09 -2.26
CA GLU A 301 -4.19 22.13 -2.11
C GLU A 301 -3.53 20.78 -2.43
N GLN A 302 -4.14 19.67 -1.99
CA GLN A 302 -3.54 18.33 -2.13
C GLN A 302 -3.87 17.64 -3.46
N THR A 303 -4.98 18.03 -4.09
CA THR A 303 -5.45 17.49 -5.38
C THR A 303 -5.68 18.63 -6.39
N PRO A 304 -4.62 19.36 -6.79
CA PRO A 304 -4.75 20.56 -7.63
C PRO A 304 -5.30 20.30 -9.03
N ASN A 305 -5.28 19.02 -9.46
CA ASN A 305 -5.74 18.54 -10.77
C ASN A 305 -7.05 17.74 -10.68
N ALA A 306 -7.74 17.76 -9.54
CA ALA A 306 -8.98 17.01 -9.37
C ALA A 306 -10.03 17.41 -10.41
N ALA A 307 -10.70 16.42 -11.00
CA ALA A 307 -11.71 16.64 -12.04
C ALA A 307 -12.91 17.49 -11.56
N ASP A 308 -13.20 17.45 -10.27
CA ASP A 308 -14.28 18.22 -9.63
C ASP A 308 -13.82 19.56 -9.03
N LYS A 309 -12.57 19.99 -9.28
CA LYS A 309 -11.96 21.20 -8.73
C LYS A 309 -12.87 22.43 -8.78
N LYS A 310 -13.41 22.76 -9.95
CA LYS A 310 -14.25 23.95 -10.14
C LYS A 310 -15.50 23.92 -9.24
N ASN A 311 -16.13 22.76 -9.10
CA ASN A 311 -17.30 22.59 -8.24
C ASN A 311 -16.93 22.83 -6.76
N ILE A 312 -15.73 22.42 -6.36
CA ILE A 312 -15.24 22.64 -5.00
C ILE A 312 -14.88 24.12 -4.77
N GLU A 313 -14.28 24.80 -5.74
CA GLU A 313 -14.02 26.25 -5.67
C GLU A 313 -15.31 27.06 -5.52
N ASP A 314 -16.35 26.70 -6.26
CA ASP A 314 -17.69 27.31 -6.15
C ASP A 314 -18.29 27.06 -4.76
N ALA A 315 -18.19 25.83 -4.24
CA ALA A 315 -18.67 25.48 -2.89
C ALA A 315 -17.93 26.27 -1.80
N VAL A 316 -16.59 26.41 -1.90
CA VAL A 316 -15.78 27.21 -0.96
C VAL A 316 -16.19 28.69 -0.96
N SER A 317 -16.61 29.22 -2.11
CA SER A 317 -17.04 30.62 -2.24
C SER A 317 -18.42 30.88 -1.63
N GLN A 318 -19.24 29.84 -1.48
CA GLN A 318 -20.60 29.91 -0.93
C GLN A 318 -20.67 29.67 0.58
N LEU A 319 -19.65 29.00 1.15
CA LEU A 319 -19.48 28.76 2.59
C LEU A 319 -18.77 29.92 3.29
#